data_AF-A0ABC9NW17-F1
#
_entry.id   AF-A0ABC9NW17-F1
#
_cell.length_a   1.000
_cell.length_b   1.000
_cell.length_c   1.000
_cell.angle_alpha   90.00
_cell.angle_beta   90.00
_cell.angle_gamma   90.00
#
_symmetry.space_group_name_H-M   'P 1'
#
loop_
_entity.id
_entity.type
_entity.pdbx_description
1 polymer ?
#
loop_
_entity_poly.entity_id
_entity_poly.type
_entity_poly.pdbx_seq_one_letter_code
_entity_poly.pdbx_strand_id
1 'polypeptide(L)' 'MAFVRYYVGDVVKMKKSHPCGSDEWEVKRIGTDFLIVCNGCGHQLLMPRPKFEKAVKKIVSRLPENE' A
#
# COMPACT_ATOMS: atom_id res chain seq x y z
N MET A 1 17.15 3.24 12.80
CA MET A 1 16.44 3.01 11.51
C MET A 1 14.97 2.80 11.82
N ALA A 2 14.10 3.70 11.38
CA ALA A 2 12.67 3.62 11.65
C ALA A 2 12.06 2.53 10.74
N PHE A 3 11.69 1.39 11.31
CA PHE A 3 10.90 0.38 10.62
C PHE A 3 9.47 0.91 10.48
N VAL A 4 9.06 1.26 9.25
CA VAL A 4 7.68 1.63 8.98
C VAL A 4 6.84 0.36 9.06
N ARG A 5 5.99 0.28 10.08
CA ARG A 5 4.99 -0.78 10.19
C ARG A 5 3.80 -0.42 9.31
N TYR A 6 3.33 -1.40 8.55
CA TYR A 6 2.13 -1.35 7.75
C TYR A 6 1.10 -2.29 8.35
N TYR A 7 -0.17 -1.95 8.21
CA TYR A 7 -1.32 -2.72 8.67
C TYR A 7 -2.26 -3.02 7.51
N VAL A 8 -3.04 -4.09 7.65
CA VAL A 8 -4.09 -4.40 6.68
C VAL A 8 -5.14 -3.30 6.78
N GLY A 9 -5.50 -2.74 5.63
CA GLY A 9 -6.38 -1.57 5.50
C GLY A 9 -5.65 -0.23 5.42
N ASP A 10 -4.31 -0.20 5.56
CA ASP A 10 -3.56 1.03 5.33
C ASP A 10 -3.67 1.48 3.88
N VAL A 11 -3.89 2.79 3.67
CA VAL A 11 -3.85 3.42 2.36
C VAL A 11 -2.51 4.12 2.18
N VAL A 12 -1.74 3.68 1.21
CA VAL A 12 -0.43 4.23 0.87
C VAL A 12 -0.46 4.94 -0.47
N LYS A 13 0.33 6.00 -0.59
CA LYS A 13 0.58 6.70 -1.85
C LYS A 13 1.86 6.18 -2.48
N MET A 14 1.79 5.69 -3.70
CA MET A 14 2.98 5.30 -4.46
C MET A 14 3.64 6.49 -5.13
N LYS A 15 4.95 6.39 -5.40
CA LYS A 15 5.71 7.36 -6.19
C LYS A 15 5.36 7.29 -7.68
N LYS A 16 5.03 6.09 -8.17
CA LYS A 16 4.56 5.88 -9.53
C LYS A 16 3.03 5.92 -9.55
N SER A 17 2.48 6.74 -10.43
CA SER A 17 1.06 6.76 -10.71
C SER A 17 0.63 5.44 -11.35
N HIS A 18 -0.52 4.92 -10.95
CA HIS A 18 -1.12 3.79 -11.65
C HIS A 18 -1.65 4.29 -13.01
N PRO A 19 -1.63 3.47 -14.08
CA PRO A 19 -2.21 3.82 -15.39
C PRO A 19 -3.68 4.27 -15.34
N CYS A 20 -4.41 4.00 -14.27
CA CYS A 20 -5.79 4.50 -14.10
C CYS A 20 -5.88 5.97 -13.64
N GLY A 21 -4.77 6.63 -13.32
CA GLY A 21 -4.73 8.01 -12.81
C GLY A 21 -4.71 8.15 -11.29
N SER A 22 -5.00 7.07 -10.55
CA SER A 22 -4.85 7.05 -9.09
C SER A 22 -3.44 6.62 -8.68
N ASP A 23 -2.96 7.12 -7.56
CA ASP A 23 -1.66 6.78 -6.98
C ASP A 23 -1.80 6.23 -5.54
N GLU A 24 -3.04 5.98 -5.13
CA GLU A 24 -3.45 5.47 -3.84
C GLU A 24 -3.74 3.97 -3.90
N TRP A 25 -3.14 3.26 -2.95
CA TRP A 25 -3.19 1.81 -2.86
C TRP A 25 -3.56 1.40 -1.45
N GLU A 26 -4.56 0.56 -1.31
CA GLU A 26 -4.96 -0.03 -0.04
C GLU A 26 -4.24 -1.37 0.17
N VAL A 27 -3.67 -1.57 1.35
CA VAL A 27 -2.99 -2.80 1.72
C VAL A 27 -4.04 -3.81 2.18
N LYS A 28 -4.31 -4.86 1.41
CA LYS A 28 -5.26 -5.92 1.78
C LYS A 28 -4.60 -7.09 2.51
N ARG A 29 -3.33 -7.39 2.22
CA ARG A 29 -2.61 -8.50 2.86
C ARG A 29 -1.17 -8.10 3.14
N ILE A 30 -0.68 -8.51 4.31
CA ILE A 30 0.71 -8.35 4.73
C ILE A 30 1.28 -9.74 5.04
N GLY A 31 2.39 -10.07 4.40
CA GLY A 31 3.14 -11.30 4.60
C GLY A 31 4.54 -11.16 4.02
N THR A 32 5.02 -12.21 3.33
CA THR A 32 6.24 -12.13 2.49
C THR A 32 6.04 -11.13 1.35
N ASP A 33 4.85 -11.16 0.76
CA ASP A 33 4.39 -10.25 -0.28
C ASP A 33 3.22 -9.42 0.25
N PHE A 34 3.11 -8.19 -0.25
CA PHE A 34 2.00 -7.30 0.02
C PHE A 34 0.99 -7.43 -1.10
N LEU A 35 -0.25 -7.78 -0.75
CA LEU A 35 -1.36 -7.65 -1.69
C LEU A 35 -1.96 -6.27 -1.50
N ILE A 36 -1.92 -5.48 -2.56
CA ILE A 36 -2.42 -4.12 -2.56
C ILE A 36 -3.49 -3.95 -3.63
N VAL A 37 -4.47 -3.11 -3.35
CA VAL A 37 -5.59 -2.83 -4.25
C VAL A 37 -5.60 -1.35 -4.57
N CYS A 38 -5.63 -1.01 -5.85
CA CYS A 38 -5.75 0.38 -6.27
C CYS A 38 -7.14 0.91 -5.91
N ASN A 39 -7.21 2.04 -5.20
CA ASN A 39 -8.48 2.63 -4.77
C ASN A 39 -9.30 3.21 -5.95
N GLY A 40 -8.65 3.57 -7.06
CA GLY A 40 -9.32 4.14 -8.23
C GLY A 40 -9.97 3.13 -9.17
N CYS A 41 -9.38 1.96 -9.34
CA CYS A 41 -9.85 0.97 -10.31
C CYS A 41 -10.06 -0.44 -9.74
N GLY A 42 -9.78 -0.65 -8.45
CA GLY A 42 -9.91 -1.97 -7.80
C GLY A 42 -8.87 -3.00 -8.24
N HIS A 43 -7.83 -2.60 -8.99
CA HIS A 43 -6.81 -3.53 -9.46
C HIS A 43 -5.95 -4.05 -8.30
N GLN A 44 -5.85 -5.37 -8.17
CA GLN A 44 -5.09 -6.05 -7.13
C GLN A 44 -3.75 -6.50 -7.69
N LEU A 45 -2.67 -6.22 -6.97
CA LEU A 45 -1.36 -6.76 -7.32
C LEU A 45 -0.60 -7.25 -6.08
N LEU A 46 0.21 -8.28 -6.29
CA LEU A 46 1.16 -8.78 -5.32
C LEU A 46 2.50 -8.12 -5.56
N MET A 47 3.05 -7.50 -4.52
CA MET A 47 4.36 -6.85 -4.57
C MET A 47 5.24 -7.30 -3.42
N PRO A 48 6.50 -7.70 -3.68
CA PRO A 48 7.42 -8.06 -2.62
C PRO A 48 7.73 -6.83 -1.76
N ARG A 49 7.86 -7.05 -0.44
CA ARG A 49 8.14 -6.02 0.57
C ARG A 49 9.23 -4.99 0.17
N PRO A 50 10.44 -5.37 -0.28
CA PRO A 50 11.48 -4.39 -0.61
C PRO A 50 11.11 -3.48 -1.79
N LYS A 51 10.28 -3.97 -2.72
CA LYS A 51 9.79 -3.17 -3.84
C LYS A 51 8.69 -2.22 -3.39
N PHE A 52 7.80 -2.69 -2.51
CA PHE A 52 6.75 -1.88 -1.90
C PHE A 52 7.34 -0.72 -1.08
N GLU A 53 8.27 -1.00 -0.16
CA GLU A 53 8.89 0.04 0.69
C GLU A 53 9.61 1.12 -0.13
N LYS A 54 10.22 0.77 -1.28
CA LYS A 54 10.84 1.74 -2.20
C LYS A 54 9.82 2.52 -3.03
N ALA A 55 8.71 1.88 -3.39
CA ALA A 55 7.64 2.46 -4.20
C ALA A 55 6.72 3.39 -3.40
N VAL A 56 6.51 3.10 -2.12
CA VAL A 56 5.71 3.95 -1.22
C VAL A 56 6.39 5.29 -1.03
N LYS A 57 5.64 6.36 -1.28
CA LYS A 57 6.05 7.74 -1.04
C LYS A 57 5.68 8.18 0.38
N LYS A 58 4.45 7.89 0.79
CA LYS A 58 3.90 8.19 2.12
C LYS A 58 2.69 7.31 2.40
N ILE A 59 2.37 7.13 3.68
CA ILE A 59 1.08 6.54 4.11
C ILE A 59 0.07 7.70 4.15
N VAL A 60 -1.08 7.55 3.48
CA VAL A 60 -2.14 8.56 3.38
C VAL A 60 -3.13 8.40 4.50
N SER A 61 -3.55 7.16 4.75
CA SER A 61 -4.48 6.82 5.82
C SER A 61 -3.98 5.57 6.52
N ARG A 62 -3.94 5.61 7.85
CA ARG A 62 -3.87 4.40 8.65
C ARG A 62 -5.26 4.13 9.18
N LEU A 63 -5.78 2.93 8.93
CA LEU A 63 -6.92 2.50 9.72
C LEU A 63 -6.40 2.28 11.14
N PRO A 64 -6.93 3.00 12.15
CA PRO A 64 -6.63 2.65 13.53
C PRO A 64 -7.08 1.20 13.72
N GLU A 65 -6.24 0.37 14.35
CA GLU A 65 -6.66 -0.93 14.88
C GLU A 65 -7.94 -0.66 15.68
N ASN A 66 -9.08 -1.09 15.14
CA ASN A 66 -10.30 -1.15 15.92
C ASN A 66 -10.09 -2.33 16.88
N GLU A 67 -10.10 -1.97 18.16
CA GLU A 67 -10.04 -2.75 19.39
C GLU A 67 -10.82 -4.07 19.36
#